data_AF-A0A382LI37-F1
#
_entry.id   AF-A0A382LI37-F1
#
_cell.length_a   1.000
_cell.length_b   1.000
_cell.length_c   1.000
_cell.angle_alpha   90.00
_cell.angle_beta   90.00
_cell.angle_gamma   90.00
#
_symmetry.space_group_name_H-M   'P 1'
#
loop_
_entity.id
_entity.type
_entity.pdbx_description
1 polymer ?
#
loop_
_entity_poly.entity_id
_entity_poly.type
_entity_poly.pdbx_seq_one_letter_code
_entity_poly.pdbx_strand_id
1 'polypeptide(L)'
;MKIKNVIFENKQYFETIGKIHKSDQLSVMDAYRINRLVKKLNELNTEYDELKKKIFTQYGTPGEKEETVEISAENREAFTGEYNDLISIEHDLETDMLAFPSKLEDG
;
A
#
# COMPACT_ATOMS: atom_id res chain seq x y z
N MET A 1 -4.69 -9.87 -10.64
CA MET A 1 -3.91 -10.17 -9.41
C MET A 1 -4.60 -9.48 -8.25
N LYS A 2 -4.75 -10.11 -7.08
CA LYS A 2 -5.41 -9.48 -5.94
C LYS A 2 -4.44 -9.10 -4.83
N ILE A 3 -4.67 -7.95 -4.20
CA ILE A 3 -3.91 -7.47 -3.04
C ILE A 3 -4.86 -7.00 -1.95
N LYS A 4 -4.38 -6.95 -0.70
CA LYS A 4 -5.09 -6.34 0.42
C LYS A 4 -4.42 -5.04 0.84
N ASN A 5 -5.19 -4.11 1.41
CA ASN A 5 -4.70 -2.83 1.92
C ASN A 5 -3.54 -2.93 2.92
N VAL A 6 -3.41 -4.05 3.65
CA VAL A 6 -2.27 -4.31 4.53
C VAL A 6 -0.90 -4.14 3.83
N ILE A 7 -0.82 -4.29 2.50
CA ILE A 7 0.42 -4.06 1.75
C ILE A 7 0.91 -2.61 1.87
N PHE A 8 0.00 -1.65 2.08
CA PHE A 8 0.31 -0.22 2.17
C PHE A 8 1.00 0.17 3.48
N GLU A 9 0.93 -0.69 4.51
CA GLU A 9 1.73 -0.55 5.72
C GLU A 9 3.20 -0.99 5.52
N ASN A 10 3.50 -1.70 4.42
CA ASN A 10 4.82 -2.24 4.16
C ASN A 10 5.70 -1.24 3.41
N LYS A 11 6.45 -0.42 4.16
CA LYS A 11 7.41 0.54 3.60
C LYS A 11 8.44 -0.11 2.66
N GLN A 12 8.92 -1.32 2.98
CA GLN A 12 9.92 -2.03 2.18
C GLN A 12 9.39 -2.42 0.80
N TYR A 13 8.10 -2.72 0.69
CA TYR A 13 7.44 -3.03 -0.57
C TYR A 13 7.52 -1.83 -1.53
N PHE A 14 7.17 -0.63 -1.06
CA PHE A 14 7.21 0.59 -1.86
C PHE A 14 8.61 1.00 -2.26
N GLU A 15 9.60 0.86 -1.35
CA GLU A 15 11.00 1.10 -1.70
C GLU A 15 11.46 0.19 -2.84
N THR A 16 11.10 -1.09 -2.77
CA THR A 16 11.46 -2.09 -3.79
C THR A 16 10.82 -1.78 -5.13
N ILE A 17 9.51 -1.51 -5.15
CA ILE A 17 8.78 -1.13 -6.36
C ILE A 17 9.33 0.18 -6.94
N GLY A 18 9.68 1.15 -6.09
CA GLY A 18 10.30 2.40 -6.52
C GLY A 18 11.67 2.22 -7.16
N LYS A 19 12.49 1.29 -6.66
CA LYS A 19 13.78 0.93 -7.28
C LYS A 19 13.58 0.25 -8.63
N ILE A 20 12.64 -0.70 -8.72
CA ILE A 20 12.31 -1.40 -9.98
C ILE A 20 11.83 -0.41 -11.04
N HIS A 21 10.90 0.48 -10.68
CA HIS A 21 10.37 1.50 -11.59
C HIS A 21 11.45 2.45 -12.14
N LYS A 22 12.51 2.69 -11.37
CA LYS A 22 13.65 3.53 -11.77
C LYS A 22 14.77 2.77 -12.47
N SER A 23 14.67 1.44 -12.59
CA SER A 23 15.70 0.62 -13.22
C SER A 23 15.72 0.85 -14.72
N ASP A 24 16.92 1.10 -15.25
CA ASP A 24 17.24 1.18 -16.67
C ASP A 24 17.34 -0.20 -17.34
N GLN A 25 17.27 -1.28 -16.56
CA GLN A 25 17.41 -2.65 -17.07
C GLN A 25 16.09 -3.26 -17.56
N LEU A 26 14.97 -2.55 -17.42
CA LEU A 26 13.67 -3.01 -17.87
C LEU A 26 13.52 -2.90 -19.38
N SER A 27 12.90 -3.91 -20.00
CA SER A 27 12.44 -3.76 -21.38
C SER A 27 11.34 -2.69 -21.48
N VAL A 28 11.12 -2.12 -22.66
CA VAL A 28 10.05 -1.11 -22.88
C VAL A 28 8.68 -1.65 -22.45
N MET A 29 8.40 -2.93 -22.75
CA MET A 29 7.13 -3.57 -22.39
C MET A 29 7.00 -3.79 -20.88
N ASP A 30 8.08 -4.21 -20.21
CA ASP A 30 8.08 -4.41 -18.76
C ASP A 30 7.96 -3.07 -18.02
N ALA A 31 8.68 -2.05 -18.48
CA ALA A 31 8.57 -0.69 -17.97
C ALA A 31 7.14 -0.15 -18.11
N TYR A 32 6.48 -0.36 -19.26
CA TYR A 32 5.08 0.03 -19.44
C TYR A 32 4.14 -0.66 -18.46
N ARG A 33 4.27 -1.99 -18.28
CA ARG A 33 3.43 -2.76 -17.36
C ARG A 33 3.67 -2.35 -15.90
N ILE A 34 4.93 -2.16 -15.50
CA ILE A 34 5.31 -1.69 -14.17
C ILE A 34 4.76 -0.27 -13.93
N ASN A 35 4.83 0.62 -14.92
CA ASN A 35 4.26 1.97 -14.80
C ASN A 35 2.75 1.94 -14.56
N ARG A 36 2.02 1.04 -15.26
CA ARG A 36 0.58 0.87 -15.04
C ARG A 36 0.28 0.32 -13.64
N LEU A 37 1.06 -0.66 -13.18
CA LEU A 37 0.94 -1.22 -11.83
C LEU A 37 1.22 -0.16 -10.75
N VAL A 38 2.31 0.60 -10.86
CA VAL A 38 2.69 1.66 -9.92
C VAL A 38 1.61 2.74 -9.84
N LYS A 39 1.04 3.17 -10.97
CA LYS A 39 -0.07 4.13 -10.97
C LYS A 39 -1.26 3.63 -10.18
N LYS A 40 -1.70 2.39 -10.43
CA LYS A 40 -2.83 1.79 -9.70
C LYS A 40 -2.54 1.63 -8.21
N LEU A 41 -1.32 1.21 -7.85
CA LEU A 41 -0.90 1.12 -6.45
C LEU A 41 -0.88 2.49 -5.76
N ASN A 42 -0.47 3.56 -6.45
CA ASN A 42 -0.48 4.91 -5.89
C ASN A 42 -1.90 5.44 -5.67
N GLU A 43 -2.82 5.15 -6.60
CA GLU A 43 -4.24 5.51 -6.45
C GLU A 43 -4.84 4.81 -5.22
N LEU A 44 -4.64 3.49 -5.11
CA LEU A 44 -5.11 2.70 -3.97
C LEU A 44 -4.46 3.13 -2.65
N ASN A 45 -3.17 3.45 -2.65
CA ASN A 45 -2.47 3.95 -1.46
C ASN A 45 -3.04 5.31 -1.01
N THR A 46 -3.37 6.19 -1.96
CA THR A 46 -3.96 7.50 -1.66
C THR A 46 -5.32 7.32 -1.01
N GLU A 47 -6.18 6.46 -1.57
CA GLU A 47 -7.49 6.14 -0.99
C GLU A 47 -7.35 5.50 0.40
N TYR A 48 -6.42 4.57 0.55
CA TYR A 48 -6.09 3.95 1.83
C TYR A 48 -5.67 4.99 2.89
N ASP A 49 -4.75 5.89 2.56
CA ASP A 49 -4.26 6.93 3.47
C ASP A 49 -5.39 7.90 3.87
N GLU A 50 -6.28 8.26 2.95
CA GLU A 50 -7.46 9.10 3.24
C GLU A 50 -8.43 8.40 4.19
N LEU A 51 -8.73 7.13 3.97
CA LEU A 51 -9.61 6.34 4.84
C LEU A 51 -8.98 6.13 6.21
N LYS A 52 -7.69 5.77 6.25
CA LYS A 52 -6.92 5.64 7.49
C LYS A 52 -6.95 6.95 8.28
N LYS A 53 -6.70 8.09 7.64
CA LYS A 53 -6.76 9.40 8.29
C LYS A 53 -8.13 9.69 8.89
N LYS A 54 -9.23 9.32 8.21
CA LYS A 54 -10.60 9.49 8.74
C LYS A 54 -10.81 8.67 10.02
N ILE A 55 -10.43 7.39 10.02
CA ILE A 55 -10.53 6.51 11.20
C ILE A 55 -9.73 7.08 12.37
N PHE A 56 -8.49 7.50 12.13
CA PHE A 56 -7.62 8.07 13.17
C PHE A 56 -8.15 9.42 13.69
N THR A 57 -8.76 10.24 12.84
CA THR A 57 -9.37 11.53 13.25
C THR A 57 -10.66 11.30 14.04
N GLN A 58 -11.42 10.25 13.72
CA GLN A 58 -12.67 9.91 14.39
C GLN A 58 -12.45 9.38 15.81
N TYR A 59 -11.45 8.51 15.99
CA TYR A 59 -11.24 7.79 17.25
C TYR A 59 -10.08 8.29 18.08
N GLY A 60 -9.18 9.07 17.48
CA GLY A 60 -7.92 9.45 18.06
C GLY A 60 -7.82 10.92 18.46
N THR A 61 -6.94 11.18 19.41
CA THR A 61 -6.50 12.51 19.81
C THR A 61 -5.01 12.67 19.49
N PRO A 62 -4.51 13.90 19.24
CA PRO A 62 -3.07 14.12 19.13
C PRO A 62 -2.35 13.59 20.38
N GLY A 63 -1.31 12.79 20.19
CA GLY A 63 -0.48 12.25 21.27
C GLY A 63 0.61 13.22 21.71
N GLU A 64 1.38 12.83 22.73
CA GLU A 64 2.46 13.67 23.29
C GLU A 64 3.58 13.99 22.28
N LYS A 65 3.78 13.14 21.27
CA LYS A 65 4.79 13.34 20.22
C LYS A 65 4.14 13.84 18.94
N GLU A 66 4.86 14.68 18.20
CA GLU A 66 4.46 15.05 16.84
C GLU A 66 4.17 13.81 16.00
N GLU A 67 3.10 13.87 15.21
CA GLU A 67 2.62 12.80 14.34
C GLU A 67 2.15 11.51 15.06
N THR A 68 2.00 11.53 16.38
CA THR A 68 1.37 10.43 17.12
C THR A 68 -0.12 10.68 17.37
N VAL A 69 -0.89 9.60 17.36
CA VAL A 69 -2.32 9.60 17.67
C VAL A 69 -2.56 8.60 18.79
N GLU A 70 -3.28 9.04 19.81
CA GLU A 70 -3.69 8.22 20.94
C GLU A 70 -5.15 7.80 20.80
N ILE A 71 -5.43 6.52 20.98
CA ILE A 71 -6.79 5.97 20.98
C ILE A 71 -7.17 5.62 22.42
N SER A 72 -8.23 6.25 22.93
CA SER A 72 -8.73 5.99 24.28
C SER A 72 -9.23 4.54 24.44
N ALA A 73 -9.30 4.06 25.69
CA ALA A 73 -9.80 2.71 25.97
C ALA A 73 -11.25 2.51 25.48
N GLU A 74 -12.08 3.55 25.60
CA GLU A 74 -13.50 3.55 25.18
C GLU A 74 -13.65 3.42 23.65
N ASN A 75 -12.73 4.01 22.87
CA ASN A 75 -12.76 3.97 21.42
C ASN A 75 -12.00 2.77 20.82
N ARG A 76 -11.22 2.03 21.61
CA ARG A 76 -10.28 1.01 21.13
C ARG A 76 -10.96 -0.09 20.31
N GLU A 77 -12.11 -0.57 20.75
CA GLU A 77 -12.83 -1.66 20.07
C GLU A 77 -13.34 -1.22 18.70
N ALA A 78 -14.02 -0.07 18.64
CA ALA A 78 -14.53 0.51 17.40
C ALA A 78 -13.40 0.85 16.42
N PHE A 79 -12.33 1.48 16.90
CA PHE A 79 -11.12 1.74 16.12
C PHE A 79 -10.53 0.46 15.54
N THR A 80 -10.37 -0.57 16.37
CA THR A 80 -9.77 -1.85 15.94
C THR A 80 -10.65 -2.52 14.88
N GLY A 81 -11.98 -2.48 15.05
CA GLY A 81 -12.92 -3.00 14.05
C GLY A 81 -12.76 -2.31 12.70
N GLU A 82 -12.94 -0.99 12.65
CA GLU A 82 -12.86 -0.24 11.39
C GLU A 82 -11.48 -0.29 10.76
N TYR A 83 -10.41 -0.26 11.56
CA TYR A 83 -9.05 -0.38 11.04
C TYR A 83 -8.80 -1.77 10.45
N ASN A 84 -9.28 -2.83 11.11
CA ASN A 84 -9.18 -4.20 10.59
C ASN A 84 -9.98 -4.39 9.30
N ASP A 85 -11.16 -3.79 9.20
CA ASP A 85 -11.96 -3.79 7.98
C ASP A 85 -11.20 -3.08 6.85
N LEU A 86 -10.63 -1.89 7.14
CA LEU A 86 -9.83 -1.12 6.18
C LEU A 86 -8.63 -1.91 5.63
N ILE A 87 -7.80 -2.53 6.49
CA ILE A 87 -6.62 -3.28 6.04
C ILE A 87 -6.99 -4.59 5.31
N SER A 88 -8.21 -5.08 5.52
CA SER A 88 -8.73 -6.32 4.92
C SER A 88 -9.36 -6.15 3.55
N ILE A 89 -9.63 -4.90 3.12
CA ILE A 89 -10.17 -4.61 1.78
C ILE A 89 -9.26 -5.23 0.72
N GLU A 90 -9.87 -5.99 -0.19
CA GLU A 90 -9.22 -6.67 -1.30
C GLU A 90 -9.45 -5.90 -2.59
N HIS A 91 -8.38 -5.61 -3.32
CA HIS A 91 -8.40 -4.94 -4.61
C HIS A 91 -7.93 -5.89 -5.71
N ASP A 92 -8.68 -5.96 -6.79
CA ASP A 92 -8.18 -6.57 -8.02
C ASP A 92 -7.39 -5.54 -8.82
N LEU A 93 -6.12 -5.85 -9.04
CA LEU A 93 -5.21 -5.02 -9.81
C LEU A 93 -5.47 -5.11 -11.31
N GLU A 94 -6.28 -6.07 -11.79
CA GLU A 94 -6.59 -6.26 -13.23
C GLU A 94 -5.30 -6.32 -14.08
N THR A 95 -4.19 -6.71 -13.46
CA THR A 95 -2.91 -6.94 -14.11
C THR A 95 -2.70 -8.45 -14.22
N ASP A 96 -2.26 -8.88 -15.40
CA ASP A 96 -1.71 -10.21 -15.61
C ASP A 96 -0.49 -10.40 -14.71
N MET A 97 -0.26 -11.61 -14.21
CA MET A 97 0.99 -11.93 -13.51
C MET A 97 2.15 -11.66 -14.47
N LEU A 98 3.06 -10.77 -14.07
CA LEU A 98 4.32 -10.60 -14.77
C LEU A 98 5.07 -11.94 -14.70
N ALA A 99 5.43 -12.49 -15.86
CA ALA A 99 6.44 -13.54 -15.89
C ALA A 99 7.71 -12.99 -15.21
N PHE A 100 8.33 -13.81 -14.36
CA PHE A 100 9.59 -13.41 -13.73
C PHE A 100 10.59 -13.03 -14.85
N PRO A 101 11.31 -11.90 -14.74
CA PRO A 101 12.24 -11.50 -15.79
C PRO A 101 13.31 -12.59 -15.92
N SER A 102 13.33 -13.30 -17.05
CA SER A 102 14.29 -14.39 -17.30
C SER A 102 15.74 -13.93 -17.22
N LYS A 103 16.01 -12.63 -17.40
CA LYS A 103 17.34 -12.02 -17.23
C LYS A 103 17.83 -11.92 -15.78
N LEU A 104 16.98 -12.22 -14.80
CA LEU A 104 17.34 -12.29 -13.38
C LEU A 104 17.53 -13.74 -12.89
N GLU A 105 17.37 -14.75 -13.75
CA GLU A 105 17.55 -16.17 -13.37
C GLU A 105 19.03 -16.61 -13.35
N ASP A 106 19.94 -15.91 -14.05
CA ASP A 106 21.37 -16.24 -14.12
C ASP A 106 22.23 -15.34 -13.22
N GLY A 107 22.05 -15.46 -11.89
CA GLY A 107 22.91 -14.87 -10.87
C GLY A 107 23.66 -15.91 -10.05
#